data_AF-A0A4Q5VAR7-F1
#
_entry.id   AF-A0A4Q5VAR7-F1
#
_cell.length_a   1.000
_cell.length_b   1.000
_cell.length_c   1.000
_cell.angle_alpha   90.00
_cell.angle_beta   90.00
_cell.angle_gamma   90.00
#
_symmetry.space_group_name_H-M   'P 1'
#
loop_
_entity.id
_entity.type
_entity.pdbx_description
1 polymer ?
#
loop_
_entity_poly.entity_id
_entity_poly.type
_entity_poly.pdbx_seq_one_letter_code
_entity_poly.pdbx_strand_id
1 'polypeptide(L)'
;MNIKRIEAKELFPQKLLQGLQYIIDDVQDIKYKDEDVDASRVETASSFQIALSDYGYEITLAQGEAVYSNYSFNRWAGWLVDAPISVEGAKQVLADFADDVLFGENHIEYGIEKS
;
A
#
# COMPACT_ATOMS: atom_id res chain seq x y z
N MET A 1 -8.16 27.43 -27.55
CA MET A 1 -7.89 27.35 -26.10
C MET A 1 -7.31 25.96 -25.84
N ASN A 2 -6.00 25.85 -25.68
CA ASN A 2 -5.32 24.56 -25.48
C ASN A 2 -5.34 24.23 -23.99
N ILE A 3 -6.17 23.26 -23.60
CA ILE A 3 -6.14 22.70 -22.25
C ILE A 3 -4.92 21.77 -22.20
N LYS A 4 -3.91 22.17 -21.41
CA LYS A 4 -2.61 21.52 -21.31
C LYS A 4 -2.75 20.15 -20.64
N ARG A 5 -2.39 19.09 -21.36
CA ARG A 5 -2.32 17.68 -20.90
C ARG A 5 -1.13 17.40 -19.94
N ILE A 6 -0.64 18.42 -19.23
CA ILE A 6 0.54 18.35 -18.36
C ILE A 6 0.14 17.99 -16.91
N GLU A 7 -1.08 18.33 -16.48
CA GLU A 7 -1.47 18.20 -15.07
C GLU A 7 -1.62 16.75 -14.59
N ALA A 8 -2.18 15.83 -15.39
CA ALA A 8 -2.45 14.47 -14.92
C ALA A 8 -1.18 13.67 -14.59
N LYS A 9 -0.06 13.87 -15.31
CA LYS A 9 1.18 13.12 -15.08
C LYS A 9 2.03 13.65 -13.92
N GLU A 10 1.82 14.89 -13.47
CA GLU A 10 2.50 15.44 -12.29
C GLU A 10 1.62 15.28 -11.03
N LEU A 11 0.29 15.32 -11.19
CA LEU A 11 -0.65 14.98 -10.11
C LEU A 11 -0.62 13.49 -9.76
N PHE A 12 -0.43 12.58 -10.73
CA PHE A 12 -0.44 11.15 -10.46
C PHE A 12 0.71 10.70 -9.53
N PRO A 13 1.98 11.14 -9.72
CA PRO A 13 3.05 10.92 -8.76
C PRO A 13 2.79 11.54 -7.39
N GLN A 14 2.23 12.76 -7.32
CA GLN A 14 1.94 13.41 -6.03
C GLN A 14 0.83 12.68 -5.26
N LYS A 15 -0.23 12.26 -5.94
CA LYS A 15 -1.31 11.46 -5.35
C LYS A 15 -0.81 10.09 -4.92
N LEU A 16 -0.01 9.42 -5.77
CA LEU A 16 0.62 8.16 -5.40
C LEU A 16 1.42 8.30 -4.10
N LEU A 17 2.33 9.28 -4.01
CA LEU A 17 3.12 9.51 -2.80
C LEU A 17 2.26 9.85 -1.58
N GLN A 18 1.17 10.62 -1.76
CA GLN A 18 0.24 10.89 -0.67
C GLN A 18 -0.46 9.63 -0.17
N GLY A 19 -0.96 8.77 -1.08
CA GLY A 19 -1.61 7.52 -0.71
C GLY A 19 -0.64 6.53 -0.08
N LEU A 20 0.59 6.44 -0.60
CA LEU A 20 1.66 5.65 0.02
C LEU A 20 1.96 6.14 1.44
N GLN A 21 2.02 7.45 1.69
CA GLN A 21 2.22 7.98 3.04
C GLN A 21 1.13 7.50 4.02
N TYR A 22 -0.14 7.47 3.61
CA TYR A 22 -1.21 6.93 4.47
C TYR A 22 -1.02 5.43 4.76
N ILE A 23 -0.61 4.65 3.76
CA ILE A 23 -0.31 3.22 3.94
C ILE A 23 0.84 3.04 4.94
N ILE A 24 1.90 3.85 4.83
CA ILE A 24 3.04 3.83 5.77
C ILE A 24 2.58 4.20 7.18
N ASP A 25 1.78 5.24 7.31
CA ASP A 25 1.30 5.69 8.62
C ASP A 25 0.44 4.64 9.33
N ASP A 26 -0.29 3.80 8.59
CA ASP A 26 -1.10 2.68 9.13
C ASP A 26 -0.24 1.52 9.64
N VAL A 27 0.91 1.27 8.99
CA VAL A 27 1.79 0.14 9.35
C VAL A 27 2.99 0.52 10.21
N GLN A 28 3.25 1.81 10.45
CA GLN A 28 4.44 2.26 11.21
C GLN A 28 4.46 1.75 12.66
N ASP A 29 3.29 1.59 13.27
CA ASP A 29 3.13 1.24 14.69
C ASP A 29 2.95 -0.26 14.94
N ILE A 30 3.09 -1.11 13.91
CA ILE A 30 2.98 -2.55 14.11
C ILE A 30 4.10 -3.02 15.06
N LYS A 31 3.71 -3.79 16.08
CA LYS A 31 4.63 -4.41 17.05
C LYS A 31 5.17 -5.76 16.59
N TYR A 32 4.73 -6.19 15.41
CA TYR A 32 5.09 -7.42 14.75
C TYR A 32 6.52 -7.33 14.22
N LYS A 33 7.33 -8.37 14.44
CA LYS A 33 8.74 -8.39 14.04
C LYS A 33 8.95 -9.22 12.77
N ASP A 34 10.06 -8.95 12.08
CA ASP A 34 10.44 -9.68 10.87
C ASP A 34 10.59 -11.20 11.08
N GLU A 35 10.97 -11.62 12.29
CA GLU A 35 11.08 -13.04 12.66
C GLU A 35 9.73 -13.76 12.78
N ASP A 36 8.65 -13.01 12.91
CA ASP A 36 7.30 -13.54 13.05
C ASP A 36 6.58 -13.69 11.69
N VAL A 37 7.18 -13.15 10.61
CA VAL A 37 6.65 -13.19 9.23
C VAL A 37 6.34 -14.61 8.79
N ASP A 38 5.12 -14.85 8.28
CA ASP A 38 4.73 -16.15 7.77
C ASP A 38 5.67 -16.56 6.64
N ALA A 39 6.32 -17.72 6.80
CA ALA A 39 7.28 -18.25 5.83
C ALA A 39 6.71 -18.37 4.41
N SER A 40 5.40 -18.60 4.27
CA SER A 40 4.71 -18.66 2.97
C SER A 40 4.55 -17.29 2.30
N ARG A 41 4.77 -16.18 3.03
CA ARG A 41 4.55 -14.80 2.58
C ARG A 41 5.81 -13.97 2.50
N VAL A 42 6.96 -14.51 2.90
CA VAL A 42 8.26 -13.79 2.90
C VAL A 42 8.58 -13.17 1.53
N GLU A 43 8.37 -13.90 0.44
CA GLU A 43 8.65 -13.40 -0.92
C GLU A 43 7.74 -12.22 -1.30
N THR A 44 6.46 -12.29 -0.94
CA THR A 44 5.49 -11.22 -1.16
C THR A 44 5.82 -10.01 -0.29
N ALA A 45 6.04 -10.22 1.02
CA ALA A 45 6.41 -9.15 1.96
C ALA A 45 7.70 -8.43 1.53
N SER A 46 8.70 -9.18 1.06
CA SER A 46 9.95 -8.63 0.53
C SER A 46 9.71 -7.80 -0.73
N SER A 47 8.80 -8.23 -1.62
CA SER A 47 8.46 -7.45 -2.81
C SER A 47 7.81 -6.11 -2.47
N PHE A 48 6.94 -6.06 -1.46
CA PHE A 48 6.39 -4.79 -0.95
C PHE A 48 7.45 -3.92 -0.28
N GLN A 49 8.33 -4.51 0.52
CA GLN A 49 9.45 -3.80 1.12
C GLN A 49 10.35 -3.13 0.07
N ILE A 50 10.75 -3.87 -0.96
CA ILE A 50 11.58 -3.34 -2.05
C ILE A 50 10.82 -2.27 -2.84
N ALA A 51 9.55 -2.52 -3.18
CA ALA A 51 8.74 -1.55 -3.92
C ALA A 51 8.58 -0.22 -3.16
N LEU A 52 8.33 -0.26 -1.86
CA LEU A 52 8.24 0.94 -1.02
C LEU A 52 9.60 1.64 -0.86
N SER A 53 10.70 0.87 -0.77
CA SER A 53 12.04 1.43 -0.78
C SER A 53 12.36 2.19 -2.08
N ASP A 54 11.88 1.71 -3.24
CA ASP A 54 12.03 2.42 -4.53
C ASP A 54 11.27 3.77 -4.53
N TYR A 55 10.24 3.92 -3.70
CA TYR A 55 9.51 5.17 -3.47
C TYR A 55 10.11 6.03 -2.33
N GLY A 56 11.18 5.56 -1.68
CA GLY A 56 11.87 6.27 -0.60
C GLY A 56 11.38 5.94 0.81
N TYR A 57 10.59 4.89 0.98
CA TYR A 57 10.11 4.43 2.29
C TYR A 57 10.89 3.20 2.75
N GLU A 58 11.68 3.37 3.80
CA GLU A 58 12.35 2.25 4.46
C GLU A 58 11.40 1.61 5.47
N ILE A 59 11.00 0.37 5.18
CA ILE A 59 10.11 -0.42 6.04
C ILE A 59 10.73 -1.78 6.37
N THR A 60 10.27 -2.40 7.45
CA THR A 60 10.66 -3.76 7.84
C THR A 60 9.94 -4.82 7.01
N LEU A 61 10.39 -6.07 7.07
CA LEU A 61 9.71 -7.17 6.39
C LEU A 61 8.31 -7.41 6.96
N ALA A 62 8.16 -7.30 8.28
CA ALA A 62 6.89 -7.34 8.99
C ALA A 62 5.93 -6.25 8.50
N GLN A 63 6.43 -5.05 8.24
CA GLN A 63 5.63 -3.96 7.67
C GLN A 63 5.22 -4.26 6.24
N GLY A 64 6.10 -4.88 5.44
CA GLY A 64 5.76 -5.36 4.10
C GLY A 64 4.62 -6.39 4.11
N GLU A 65 4.65 -7.33 5.06
CA GLU A 65 3.55 -8.29 5.25
C GLU A 65 2.25 -7.60 5.71
N ALA A 66 2.34 -6.61 6.60
CA ALA A 66 1.19 -5.87 7.09
C ALA A 66 0.52 -5.06 5.97
N VAL A 67 1.29 -4.40 5.09
CA VAL A 67 0.76 -3.71 3.91
C VAL A 67 0.01 -4.69 3.01
N TYR A 68 0.61 -5.83 2.72
CA TYR A 68 -0.08 -6.87 1.97
C TYR A 68 -1.35 -7.33 2.72
N SER A 69 -1.28 -7.65 4.01
CA SER A 69 -2.38 -8.26 4.77
C SER A 69 -3.57 -7.30 4.99
N ASN A 70 -3.31 -6.06 5.40
CA ASN A 70 -4.35 -5.08 5.71
C ASN A 70 -5.18 -4.72 4.47
N TYR A 71 -4.55 -4.73 3.29
CA TYR A 71 -5.17 -4.29 2.04
C TYR A 71 -5.54 -5.45 1.09
N SER A 72 -5.01 -6.67 1.29
CA SER A 72 -5.46 -7.88 0.57
C SER A 72 -6.67 -8.57 1.21
N PHE A 73 -6.77 -8.60 2.55
CA PHE A 73 -7.90 -9.23 3.25
C PHE A 73 -9.15 -8.34 3.33
N ASN A 74 -9.00 -7.02 3.25
CA ASN A 74 -10.11 -6.09 3.10
C ASN A 74 -10.51 -5.96 1.63
N ARG A 75 -11.39 -6.84 1.12
CA ARG A 75 -12.20 -6.72 -0.12
C ARG A 75 -11.53 -6.36 -1.48
N TRP A 76 -10.29 -5.88 -1.55
CA TRP A 76 -9.74 -5.15 -2.70
C TRP A 76 -8.72 -5.94 -3.51
N ALA A 77 -8.08 -6.96 -2.92
CA ALA A 77 -7.14 -7.82 -3.64
C ALA A 77 -7.18 -9.28 -3.20
N GLY A 78 -8.38 -9.85 -3.06
CA GLY A 78 -8.56 -11.29 -2.78
C GLY A 78 -7.96 -12.23 -3.83
N TRP A 79 -7.55 -11.71 -4.99
CA TRP A 79 -6.80 -12.43 -6.04
C TRP A 79 -5.28 -12.49 -5.80
N LEU A 80 -4.76 -11.72 -4.84
CA LEU A 80 -3.36 -11.81 -4.39
C LEU A 80 -3.14 -12.93 -3.36
N VAL A 81 -4.23 -13.55 -2.89
CA VAL A 81 -4.18 -14.63 -1.91
C VAL A 81 -3.54 -15.84 -2.60
N ASP A 82 -2.40 -16.28 -2.06
CA ASP A 82 -1.68 -17.53 -2.36
C ASP A 82 -0.67 -17.55 -3.52
N ALA A 83 -0.23 -16.40 -4.06
CA ALA A 83 0.88 -16.38 -5.03
C ALA A 83 1.97 -15.35 -4.67
N PRO A 84 3.27 -15.71 -4.79
CA PRO A 84 4.34 -14.73 -4.75
C PRO A 84 4.11 -13.66 -5.81
N ILE A 85 4.17 -12.40 -5.40
CA ILE A 85 4.13 -11.26 -6.31
C ILE A 85 5.56 -10.82 -6.62
N SER A 86 5.82 -10.33 -7.83
CA SER A 86 7.08 -9.66 -8.16
C SER A 86 7.09 -8.24 -7.59
N VAL A 87 8.28 -7.62 -7.50
CA VAL A 87 8.43 -6.21 -7.11
C VAL A 87 7.60 -5.28 -8.01
N GLU A 88 7.58 -5.52 -9.33
CA GLU A 88 6.77 -4.70 -10.25
C GLU A 88 5.26 -4.93 -10.05
N GLY A 89 4.85 -6.15 -9.72
CA GLY A 89 3.47 -6.41 -9.30
C GLY A 89 3.13 -5.66 -8.01
N ALA A 90 4.03 -5.67 -7.02
CA ALA A 90 3.85 -4.95 -5.77
C ALA A 90 3.72 -3.43 -5.99
N LYS A 91 4.50 -2.84 -6.90
CA LYS A 91 4.36 -1.43 -7.28
C LYS A 91 2.99 -1.12 -7.88
N GLN A 92 2.48 -1.98 -8.76
CA GLN A 92 1.14 -1.79 -9.33
C GLN A 92 0.08 -1.87 -8.24
N VAL A 93 0.15 -2.88 -7.37
CA VAL A 93 -0.79 -3.05 -6.26
C VAL A 93 -0.73 -1.87 -5.29
N LEU A 94 0.45 -1.37 -4.96
CA LEU A 94 0.63 -0.19 -4.13
C LEU A 94 0.01 1.07 -4.76
N ALA A 95 0.10 1.21 -6.09
CA ALA A 95 -0.56 2.30 -6.79
C ALA A 95 -2.09 2.20 -6.70
N ASP A 96 -2.63 0.99 -6.85
CA ASP A 96 -4.06 0.72 -6.72
C ASP A 96 -4.53 0.98 -5.27
N PHE A 97 -3.77 0.52 -4.26
CA PHE A 97 -4.05 0.80 -2.85
C PHE A 97 -3.98 2.30 -2.52
N ALA A 98 -3.00 3.02 -3.07
CA ALA A 98 -2.86 4.45 -2.86
C ALA A 98 -4.03 5.24 -3.48
N ASP A 99 -4.51 4.82 -4.65
CA ASP A 99 -5.71 5.42 -5.26
C ASP A 99 -6.97 5.11 -4.44
N ASP A 100 -7.13 3.86 -4.00
CA ASP A 100 -8.26 3.44 -3.16
C ASP A 100 -8.30 4.16 -1.81
N VAL A 101 -7.16 4.33 -1.15
CA VAL A 101 -7.08 5.07 0.12
C VAL A 101 -7.46 6.55 -0.04
N LEU A 102 -7.16 7.14 -1.20
CA LEU A 102 -7.44 8.55 -1.48
C LEU A 102 -8.83 8.82 -2.07
N PHE A 103 -9.38 7.88 -2.83
CA PHE A 103 -10.56 8.10 -3.68
C PHE A 103 -11.61 6.98 -3.61
N GLY A 104 -11.33 5.86 -2.95
CA GLY A 104 -12.26 4.73 -2.82
C GLY A 104 -13.51 5.07 -2.01
N GLU A 105 -14.65 4.48 -2.38
CA GLU A 105 -15.99 4.76 -1.83
C GLU A 105 -16.23 4.36 -0.36
N ASN A 106 -15.25 3.83 0.38
CA ASN A 106 -15.42 3.50 1.80
C ASN A 106 -14.17 3.89 2.57
N HIS A 107 -14.11 5.16 2.97
CA HIS A 107 -13.52 5.47 4.26
C HIS A 107 -14.16 4.50 5.27
N ILE A 108 -13.36 3.71 5.97
CA ILE A 108 -13.80 3.24 7.28
C ILE A 108 -14.14 4.54 8.02
N GLU A 109 -15.44 4.79 8.20
CA GLU A 109 -15.94 5.68 9.23
C GLU A 109 -15.43 5.09 10.54
N TYR A 110 -14.18 5.38 10.90
CA TYR A 110 -13.79 5.33 12.30
C TYR A 110 -14.72 6.32 12.96
N GLY A 111 -15.71 5.79 13.67
CA GLY A 111 -16.73 6.54 14.35
C GLY A 111 -16.10 7.67 15.16
N ILE A 112 -16.13 8.87 14.60
CA ILE A 112 -16.28 10.06 15.41
C ILE A 112 -17.74 10.02 15.82
N GLU A 113 -18.01 9.28 16.90
CA GLU A 113 -19.14 9.65 17.74
C GLU A 113 -18.89 11.10 18.13
N LYS A 114 -19.66 12.00 17.51
CA LYS A 114 -19.84 13.35 18.01
C LYS A 114 -20.37 13.21 19.43
N SER A 115 -19.49 13.41 20.40
CA SER A 115 -19.89 13.82 21.75
C SER A 115 -20.14 15.33 21.76
#